data_AF-A0AAU2EEU0-F1
#
_entry.id   AF-A0AAU2EEU0-F1
#
_cell.length_a   1.000
_cell.length_b   1.000
_cell.length_c   1.000
_cell.angle_alpha   90.00
_cell.angle_beta   90.00
_cell.angle_gamma   90.00
#
_symmetry.space_group_name_H-M   'P 1'
#
loop_
_entity.id
_entity.type
_entity.pdbx_description
1 polymer ?
#
loop_
_entity_poly.entity_id
_entity_poly.type
_entity_poly.pdbx_seq_one_letter_code
_entity_poly.pdbx_strand_id
1 'polypeptide(L)'
;MNTPGAFTVSIEDIAAPATFTHLQDALNALWEALRVLPLGWNQFEAYRFFLGDGAVERVTEFLDRDGELTLSFAIGGRSHLIEVTRA
;
A
#
# COMPACT_ATOMS: atom_id res chain seq x y z
N MET A 1 13.26 10.98 -2.08
CA MET A 1 14.41 10.23 -1.54
C MET A 1 14.04 8.77 -1.53
N ASN A 2 14.87 7.87 -2.08
CA ASN A 2 14.65 6.44 -2.00
C ASN A 2 15.23 5.96 -0.67
N THR A 3 14.38 5.79 0.35
CA THR A 3 14.81 5.24 1.64
C THR A 3 15.13 3.76 1.46
N PRO A 4 16.40 3.33 1.57
CA PRO A 4 16.75 1.91 1.47
C PRO A 4 16.35 1.18 2.75
N GLY A 5 15.72 0.02 2.60
CA GLY A 5 15.21 -0.82 3.69
C GLY A 5 14.39 -1.97 3.12
N ALA A 6 14.26 -3.08 3.83
CA ALA A 6 13.35 -4.13 3.41
C ALA A 6 11.93 -3.73 3.81
N PHE A 7 11.01 -3.66 2.85
CA PHE A 7 9.60 -3.29 3.06
C PHE A 7 8.73 -4.42 2.54
N THR A 8 7.83 -4.92 3.38
CA THR A 8 6.87 -5.95 2.99
C THR A 8 5.50 -5.32 2.81
N VAL A 9 4.83 -5.69 1.72
CA VAL A 9 3.45 -5.30 1.41
C VAL A 9 2.59 -6.55 1.37
N SER A 10 1.45 -6.53 2.05
CA SER A 10 0.43 -7.57 1.99
C SER A 10 -0.89 -6.99 1.49
N ILE A 11 -1.66 -7.82 0.77
CA ILE A 11 -3.07 -7.55 0.44
C ILE A 11 -3.85 -8.80 0.82
N GLU A 12 -4.60 -8.72 1.91
CA GLU A 12 -5.35 -9.83 2.51
C GLU A 12 -6.26 -10.50 1.48
N ASP A 13 -6.15 -11.84 1.37
CA ASP A 13 -6.93 -12.69 0.46
C ASP A 13 -6.82 -12.37 -1.05
N ILE A 14 -5.87 -11.52 -1.47
CA ILE A 14 -5.67 -11.15 -2.88
C ILE A 14 -4.33 -11.66 -3.42
N ALA A 15 -3.24 -11.45 -2.68
CA ALA A 15 -1.91 -11.82 -3.12
C ALA A 15 -1.02 -12.25 -1.94
N ALA A 16 -0.03 -13.09 -2.22
CA ALA A 16 1.01 -13.39 -1.25
C ALA A 16 1.81 -12.10 -0.93
N PRO A 17 2.29 -11.93 0.33
CA PRO A 17 3.13 -10.79 0.68
C PRO A 17 4.37 -10.69 -0.21
N ALA A 18 4.73 -9.47 -0.59
CA ALA A 18 5.89 -9.17 -1.42
C ALA A 18 6.84 -8.21 -0.70
N THR A 19 8.13 -8.47 -0.78
CA THR A 19 9.18 -7.66 -0.13
C THR A 19 10.03 -6.92 -1.16
N PHE A 20 10.32 -5.65 -0.89
CA PHE A 20 11.06 -4.76 -1.76
C PHE A 20 12.19 -4.04 -0.99
N THR A 21 13.25 -3.65 -1.69
CA THR A 21 14.42 -2.95 -1.11
C THR A 21 14.22 -1.43 -0.98
N HIS A 22 13.19 -0.91 -1.65
CA HIS A 22 12.85 0.52 -1.63
C HIS A 22 11.36 0.69 -1.39
N LEU A 23 11.01 1.62 -0.49
CA LEU A 23 9.61 1.91 -0.19
C LEU A 23 8.86 2.40 -1.43
N GLN A 24 9.50 3.21 -2.28
CA GLN A 24 8.88 3.68 -3.51
C GLN A 24 8.46 2.53 -4.44
N ASP A 25 9.31 1.50 -4.57
CA ASP A 25 9.00 0.34 -5.41
C ASP A 25 7.84 -0.47 -4.81
N ALA A 26 7.83 -0.62 -3.49
CA ALA A 26 6.76 -1.28 -2.76
C ALA A 26 5.40 -0.58 -2.98
N LEU A 27 5.36 0.75 -2.85
CA LEU A 27 4.14 1.54 -3.03
C LEU A 27 3.67 1.57 -4.50
N ASN A 28 4.62 1.63 -5.44
CA ASN A 28 4.29 1.51 -6.86
C ASN A 28 3.68 0.14 -7.18
N ALA A 29 4.28 -0.95 -6.71
CA ALA A 29 3.76 -2.29 -6.91
C ALA A 29 2.38 -2.47 -6.27
N LEU A 30 2.16 -1.91 -5.07
CA LEU A 30 0.85 -1.88 -4.42
C LEU A 30 -0.19 -1.15 -5.27
N TRP A 31 0.14 0.05 -5.77
CA TRP A 31 -0.78 0.81 -6.63
C TRP A 31 -1.10 0.05 -7.93
N GLU A 32 -0.10 -0.55 -8.57
CA GLU A 32 -0.28 -1.37 -9.77
C GLU A 32 -1.21 -2.58 -9.52
N ALA A 33 -1.12 -3.19 -8.33
CA ALA A 33 -2.01 -4.27 -7.93
C ALA A 33 -3.45 -3.76 -7.66
N LEU A 34 -3.61 -2.64 -6.96
CA LEU A 34 -4.91 -2.08 -6.61
C LEU A 34 -5.67 -1.54 -7.84
N ARG A 35 -4.98 -0.89 -8.77
CA ARG A 35 -5.62 -0.22 -9.92
C ARG A 35 -6.29 -1.17 -10.91
N VAL A 36 -6.00 -2.47 -10.84
CA VAL A 36 -6.62 -3.51 -11.68
C VAL A 36 -7.78 -4.23 -10.99
N LEU A 37 -7.99 -4.01 -9.69
CA LEU A 37 -9.13 -4.54 -8.96
C LEU A 37 -10.40 -3.75 -9.30
N PRO A 38 -11.59 -4.38 -9.19
CA PRO A 38 -12.87 -3.71 -9.42
C PRO A 38 -13.25 -2.78 -8.24
N LEU A 39 -12.38 -1.82 -7.93
CA LEU A 39 -12.62 -0.82 -6.90
C LEU A 39 -13.73 0.13 -7.35
N GLY A 40 -14.60 0.51 -6.40
CA GLY A 40 -15.54 1.61 -6.64
C GLY A 40 -14.80 2.92 -6.86
N TRP A 41 -15.38 3.83 -7.66
CA TRP A 41 -14.75 5.10 -8.05
C TRP A 41 -14.13 5.88 -6.88
N ASN A 42 -14.86 6.02 -5.77
CA ASN A 42 -14.37 6.74 -4.60
C ASN A 42 -13.12 6.10 -3.98
N GLN A 43 -13.06 4.77 -3.94
CA GLN A 43 -11.90 4.05 -3.42
C GLN A 43 -10.71 4.19 -4.37
N PHE A 44 -10.96 4.05 -5.67
CA PHE A 44 -9.93 4.24 -6.69
C PHE A 44 -9.28 5.63 -6.58
N GLU A 45 -10.09 6.69 -6.51
CA GLU A 45 -9.57 8.06 -6.37
C GLU A 45 -8.85 8.28 -5.05
N ALA A 46 -9.35 7.73 -3.94
CA ALA A 46 -8.69 7.82 -2.65
C ALA A 46 -7.30 7.17 -2.67
N TYR A 47 -7.17 5.96 -3.23
CA TYR A 47 -5.89 5.27 -3.36
C TYR A 47 -4.96 5.95 -4.36
N ARG A 48 -5.49 6.43 -5.49
CA ARG A 48 -4.71 7.22 -6.48
C ARG A 48 -4.09 8.46 -5.84
N PHE A 49 -4.85 9.14 -4.99
CA PHE A 49 -4.36 10.30 -4.26
C PHE A 49 -3.36 9.92 -3.16
N PHE A 50 -3.69 8.91 -2.34
CA PHE A 50 -2.87 8.51 -1.20
C PHE A 50 -1.52 7.91 -1.60
N LEU A 51 -1.51 7.07 -2.64
CA LEU A 51 -0.33 6.38 -3.19
C LEU A 51 0.35 7.16 -4.33
N GLY A 52 -0.16 8.35 -4.66
CA GLY A 52 0.43 9.26 -5.65
C GLY A 52 1.54 10.13 -5.05
N ASP A 53 1.56 11.40 -5.44
CA ASP A 53 2.62 12.32 -5.01
C ASP A 53 2.70 12.45 -3.48
N GLY A 54 3.93 12.38 -2.95
CA GLY A 54 4.20 12.42 -1.52
C GLY A 54 3.88 11.13 -0.75
N ALA A 55 3.50 10.04 -1.44
CA ALA A 55 3.20 8.77 -0.76
C ALA A 55 4.37 8.25 0.07
N VAL A 56 5.60 8.30 -0.44
CA VAL A 56 6.78 7.81 0.28
C VAL A 56 6.96 8.51 1.62
N GLU A 57 6.86 9.84 1.66
CA GLU A 57 7.00 10.63 2.88
C GLU A 57 5.88 10.28 3.87
N ARG A 58 4.63 10.32 3.41
CA ARG A 58 3.45 9.98 4.22
C ARG A 58 3.55 8.58 4.81
N VAL A 59 3.87 7.57 4.01
CA VAL A 59 3.98 6.19 4.50
C VAL A 59 5.18 6.06 5.45
N THR A 60 6.29 6.75 5.20
CA THR A 60 7.42 6.78 6.13
C THR A 60 7.00 7.30 7.49
N GLU A 61 6.19 8.37 7.57
CA GLU A 61 5.67 8.89 8.83
C GLU A 61 4.83 7.86 9.60
N PHE A 62 3.94 7.12 8.92
CA PHE A 62 3.18 6.03 9.54
C PHE A 62 4.09 4.92 10.04
N LEU A 63 5.05 4.48 9.22
CA LEU A 63 6.01 3.44 9.60
C LEU A 63 6.89 3.88 10.78
N ASP A 64 7.31 5.14 10.84
CA ASP A 64 8.13 5.68 11.94
C ASP A 64 7.33 5.79 13.23
N ARG A 65 6.05 6.17 13.14
CA ARG A 65 5.19 6.37 14.32
C ARG A 65 4.63 5.06 14.87
N ASP A 66 4.10 4.22 13.98
CA ASP A 66 3.24 3.07 14.34
C ASP A 66 3.91 1.73 14.00
N GLY A 67 5.03 1.72 13.27
CA GLY A 67 5.72 0.51 12.81
C GLY A 67 5.12 -0.13 11.55
N GLU A 68 3.87 0.23 11.23
CA GLU A 68 3.12 -0.26 10.09
C GLU A 68 2.21 0.83 9.51
N LEU A 69 1.78 0.62 8.27
CA LEU A 69 0.64 1.31 7.67
C LEU A 69 -0.41 0.26 7.34
N THR A 70 -1.63 0.46 7.84
CA THR A 70 -2.78 -0.40 7.55
C THR A 70 -3.88 0.40 6.86
N LEU A 71 -4.31 -0.05 5.69
CA LEU A 71 -5.43 0.50 4.93
C LEU A 71 -6.48 -0.58 4.71
N SER A 72 -7.71 -0.19 4.39
CA SER A 72 -8.78 -1.14 4.08
C SER A 72 -9.57 -0.72 2.84
N PHE A 73 -10.00 -1.70 2.05
CA PHE A 73 -10.86 -1.48 0.90
C PHE A 73 -11.91 -2.58 0.82
N ALA A 74 -12.98 -2.31 0.08
CA ALA A 74 -14.06 -3.27 -0.12
C ALA A 74 -14.23 -3.62 -1.60
N ILE A 75 -14.23 -4.92 -1.92
CA ILE A 75 -14.61 -5.48 -3.22
C ILE A 75 -15.55 -6.67 -3.02
N GLY A 76 -16.51 -6.85 -3.93
CA GLY A 76 -17.42 -8.02 -3.88
C GLY A 76 -18.22 -8.16 -2.57
N GLY A 77 -18.45 -7.07 -1.84
CA GLY A 77 -19.15 -7.07 -0.55
C GLY A 77 -18.31 -7.54 0.65
N ARG A 78 -16.99 -7.70 0.47
CA ARG A 78 -16.04 -8.04 1.54
C ARG A 78 -15.01 -6.92 1.71
N SER A 79 -14.55 -6.73 2.94
CA SER A 79 -13.43 -5.85 3.26
C SER A 79 -12.13 -6.63 3.24
N HIS A 80 -11.08 -6.00 2.75
CA HIS A 80 -9.72 -6.52 2.67
C HIS A 80 -8.76 -5.51 3.29
N LEU A 81 -7.73 -6.00 3.98
CA LEU A 81 -6.65 -5.18 4.52
C LEU A 81 -5.46 -5.11 3.57
N ILE A 82 -4.81 -3.95 3.59
CA ILE A 82 -3.50 -3.72 3.00
C ILE A 82 -2.59 -3.35 4.16
N GLU A 83 -1.44 -4.01 4.26
CA GLU A 83 -0.44 -3.67 5.26
C GLU A 83 0.90 -3.39 4.59
N VAL A 84 1.61 -2.39 5.09
CA VAL A 84 2.99 -2.10 4.74
C VAL A 84 3.81 -2.06 6.03
N THR A 85 4.87 -2.86 6.09
CA THR A 85 5.75 -2.96 7.25
C THR A 85 7.22 -2.93 6.84
N ARG A 86 8.11 -2.66 7.79
CA ARG A 86 9.55 -2.93 7.63
C ARG A 86 9.80 -4.42 7.90
N ALA A 87 10.56 -5.08 7.02
CA ALA A 87 10.94 -6.48 7.16
C ALA A 87 12.18 -6.65 8.04
#